data_AF-A0A194WXX8-F1
#
_entry.id   AF-A0A194WXX8-F1
#
_cell.length_a   1.000
_cell.length_b   1.000
_cell.length_c   1.000
_cell.angle_alpha   90.00
_cell.angle_beta   90.00
_cell.angle_gamma   90.00
#
_symmetry.space_group_name_H-M   'P 1'
#
loop_
_entity.id
_entity.type
_entity.pdbx_description
1 polymer ?
#
loop_
_entity_poly.entity_id
_entity_poly.type
_entity_poly.pdbx_seq_one_letter_code
_entity_poly.pdbx_strand_id
1 'polypeptide(L)'
;MDASLVKPGPHSRTVFYNDLSDQEADKWVKKLRPHALLAFMTPIQYSANDLQCPHWYLMCEKDEAVKSASQERMVGMVKSMRIEKLPTGHSPMLSNPDAFVKILDKVATS
;
A
#
# COMPACT_ATOMS: atom_id res chain seq x y z
N MET A 1 -6.25 27.98 -3.49
CA MET A 1 -5.60 26.68 -3.17
C MET A 1 -5.84 25.76 -4.35
N ASP A 2 -4.81 25.05 -4.81
CA ASP A 2 -4.96 24.09 -5.91
C ASP A 2 -5.70 22.83 -5.42
N ALA A 3 -6.99 22.73 -5.75
CA ALA A 3 -7.83 21.60 -5.38
C ALA A 3 -7.46 20.30 -6.15
N SER A 4 -6.52 20.36 -7.09
CA SER A 4 -6.03 19.19 -7.81
C SER A 4 -5.02 18.35 -7.01
N LEU A 5 -4.55 18.85 -5.85
CA LEU A 5 -3.55 18.17 -5.02
C LEU A 5 -4.08 17.82 -3.63
N VAL A 6 -3.92 16.56 -3.24
CA VAL A 6 -4.07 16.07 -1.87
C VAL A 6 -2.74 16.24 -1.14
N LYS A 7 -2.72 17.06 -0.09
CA LYS A 7 -1.52 17.30 0.73
C LYS A 7 -1.43 16.28 1.87
N PRO A 8 -0.22 15.93 2.33
CA PRO A 8 -0.05 15.17 3.56
C PRO A 8 -0.76 15.85 4.73
N GLY A 9 -1.72 15.15 5.33
CA GLY A 9 -2.50 15.65 6.46
C GLY A 9 -1.86 15.33 7.82
N PRO A 10 -2.45 15.80 8.93
CA PRO A 10 -1.92 15.59 10.29
C PRO A 10 -1.83 14.10 10.69
N HIS A 11 -2.63 13.23 10.07
CA HIS A 11 -2.63 11.79 10.33
C HIS A 11 -1.66 10.99 9.44
N SER A 12 -0.89 11.64 8.55
CA SER A 12 -0.01 10.92 7.61
C SER A 12 0.96 9.97 8.31
N ARG A 13 1.44 10.36 9.51
CA ARG A 13 2.30 9.54 10.35
C ARG A 13 1.63 8.24 10.79
N THR A 14 0.45 8.35 11.40
CA THR A 14 -0.32 7.21 11.94
C THR A 14 -0.96 6.36 10.85
N VAL A 15 -1.02 6.86 9.63
CA VAL A 15 -1.61 6.14 8.49
C VAL A 15 -0.54 5.36 7.72
N PHE A 16 0.61 5.97 7.42
CA PHE A 16 1.64 5.36 6.56
C PHE A 16 2.78 4.68 7.33
N TYR A 17 2.99 5.06 8.60
CA TYR A 17 4.19 4.71 9.38
C TYR A 17 3.86 4.35 10.84
N ASN A 18 2.69 3.74 11.08
CA ASN A 18 2.19 3.41 12.42
C ASN A 18 3.00 2.35 13.16
N ASP A 19 3.81 1.58 12.44
CA ASP A 19 4.63 0.48 12.97
C ASP A 19 6.13 0.77 12.89
N LEU A 20 6.53 2.03 12.62
CA LEU A 20 7.91 2.49 12.71
C LEU A 20 8.22 3.10 14.09
N SER A 21 9.50 3.16 14.44
CA SER A 21 9.95 3.98 15.57
C SER A 21 9.66 5.45 15.31
N ASP A 22 9.54 6.25 16.38
CA ASP A 22 9.20 7.67 16.24
C ASP A 22 10.18 8.43 15.37
N GLN A 23 11.48 8.13 15.52
CA GLN A 23 12.55 8.74 14.73
C GLN A 23 12.41 8.43 13.23
N GLU A 24 12.15 7.18 12.86
CA GLU A 24 12.01 6.81 11.45
C GLU A 24 10.69 7.35 10.88
N ALA A 25 9.58 7.24 11.61
CA ALA A 25 8.29 7.80 11.19
C ALA A 25 8.41 9.30 10.87
N ASP A 26 9.02 10.08 11.75
CA ASP A 26 9.17 11.53 11.55
C ASP A 26 10.08 11.87 10.36
N LYS A 27 11.13 11.06 10.14
CA LYS A 27 12.00 11.17 8.96
C LYS A 27 11.23 10.92 7.66
N TRP A 28 10.37 9.91 7.62
CA TRP A 28 9.62 9.55 6.41
C TRP A 28 8.42 10.47 6.15
N VAL A 29 7.74 10.96 7.19
CA VAL A 29 6.68 11.97 7.06
C VAL A 29 7.22 13.24 6.40
N LYS A 30 8.42 13.69 6.77
CA LYS A 30 9.06 14.89 6.17
C LYS A 30 9.37 14.74 4.67
N LYS A 31 9.39 13.51 4.15
CA LYS A 31 9.65 13.23 2.73
C LYS A 31 8.36 13.18 1.89
N LEU A 32 7.18 13.16 2.52
CA LEU A 32 5.91 13.15 1.80
C LEU A 32 5.74 14.43 0.97
N ARG A 33 5.14 14.27 -0.21
CA ARG A 33 4.81 15.36 -1.15
C ARG A 33 3.32 15.34 -1.45
N PRO A 34 2.73 16.44 -1.93
CA PRO A 34 1.36 16.44 -2.41
C PRO A 34 1.16 15.41 -3.54
N HIS A 35 0.03 14.72 -3.54
CA HIS A 35 -0.37 13.74 -4.55
C HIS A 35 -1.50 14.30 -5.42
N ALA A 36 -1.55 13.97 -6.71
CA ALA A 36 -2.61 14.43 -7.59
C ALA A 36 -3.95 13.77 -7.24
N LEU A 37 -4.97 14.55 -6.88
CA LEU A 37 -6.32 14.06 -6.59
C LEU A 37 -6.92 13.28 -7.77
N LEU A 38 -6.62 13.73 -8.99
CA LEU A 38 -7.11 13.08 -10.22
C LEU A 38 -6.67 11.63 -10.35
N ALA A 39 -5.51 11.24 -9.80
CA ALA A 39 -5.07 9.84 -9.81
C ALA A 39 -6.05 8.89 -9.11
N PHE A 40 -6.85 9.39 -8.17
CA PHE A 40 -7.89 8.62 -7.49
C PHE A 40 -9.26 8.66 -8.19
N MET A 41 -9.51 9.69 -9.01
CA MET A 41 -10.85 9.96 -9.56
C MET A 41 -10.99 9.59 -11.04
N THR A 42 -9.87 9.58 -11.78
CA THR A 42 -9.89 9.28 -13.21
C THR A 42 -10.24 7.80 -13.44
N PRO A 43 -11.28 7.50 -14.24
CA PRO A 43 -11.62 6.13 -14.58
C PRO A 43 -10.48 5.44 -15.34
N ILE A 44 -10.26 4.16 -15.04
CA ILE A 44 -9.30 3.31 -15.74
C ILE A 44 -9.99 2.53 -16.85
N GLN A 45 -9.26 2.24 -17.93
CA GLN A 45 -9.73 1.39 -19.04
C GLN A 45 -9.45 -0.09 -18.80
N TYR A 46 -8.44 -0.40 -17.99
CA TYR A 46 -7.97 -1.75 -17.69
C TYR A 46 -7.86 -1.93 -16.17
N SER A 47 -8.23 -3.12 -15.70
CA SER A 47 -8.21 -3.52 -14.30
C SER A 47 -7.27 -4.71 -14.08
N ALA A 48 -7.11 -5.14 -12.83
CA ALA A 48 -6.36 -6.35 -12.51
C ALA A 48 -6.97 -7.62 -13.13
N ASN A 49 -8.28 -7.64 -13.43
CA ASN A 49 -8.92 -8.78 -14.10
C ASN A 49 -8.51 -8.92 -15.58
N ASP A 50 -7.95 -7.87 -16.18
CA ASP A 50 -7.50 -7.86 -17.58
C ASP A 50 -6.05 -8.34 -17.74
N LEU A 51 -5.34 -8.57 -16.61
CA LEU A 51 -3.96 -9.05 -16.62
C LEU A 51 -3.90 -10.53 -17.01
N GLN A 52 -3.02 -10.84 -17.97
CA GLN A 52 -2.77 -12.22 -18.41
C GLN A 52 -1.61 -12.90 -17.65
N CYS A 53 -0.84 -12.13 -16.88
CA CYS A 53 0.25 -12.65 -16.07
C CYS A 53 -0.21 -12.99 -14.63
N PRO A 54 0.50 -13.90 -13.95
CA PRO A 54 0.36 -14.05 -12.51
C PRO A 54 0.60 -12.71 -11.80
N HIS A 55 -0.26 -12.39 -10.85
CA HIS A 55 -0.15 -11.16 -10.06
C HIS A 55 -0.58 -11.43 -8.62
N TRP A 56 0.00 -10.64 -7.71
CA TRP A 56 -0.13 -10.81 -6.27
C TRP A 56 -0.57 -9.52 -5.61
N TYR A 57 -1.29 -9.68 -4.49
CA TYR A 57 -1.56 -8.64 -3.54
C TYR A 57 -0.87 -8.99 -2.22
N LEU A 58 -0.02 -8.08 -1.72
CA LEU A 58 0.55 -8.20 -0.38
C LEU A 58 -0.35 -7.47 0.61
N MET A 59 -1.07 -8.24 1.43
CA MET A 59 -1.91 -7.68 2.49
C MET A 59 -1.08 -7.33 3.72
N CYS A 60 -1.21 -6.10 4.18
CA CYS A 60 -0.56 -5.62 5.40
C CYS A 60 -1.61 -5.53 6.52
N GLU A 61 -1.54 -6.44 7.50
CA GLU A 61 -2.63 -6.67 8.46
C GLU A 61 -2.87 -5.50 9.43
N LYS A 62 -1.87 -4.61 9.62
CA LYS A 62 -1.93 -3.44 10.49
C LYS A 62 -1.95 -2.12 9.71
N ASP A 63 -2.29 -2.17 8.42
CA ASP A 63 -2.37 -1.00 7.56
C ASP A 63 -3.55 -0.10 7.94
N GLU A 64 -3.25 1.17 8.24
CA GLU A 64 -4.24 2.20 8.57
C GLU A 64 -4.61 3.09 7.38
N ALA A 65 -3.89 3.00 6.26
CA ALA A 65 -4.22 3.68 5.01
C ALA A 65 -5.26 2.89 4.21
N VAL A 66 -5.08 1.58 4.10
CA VAL A 66 -6.02 0.65 3.48
C VAL A 66 -6.31 -0.44 4.49
N LYS A 67 -7.36 -0.25 5.30
CA LYS A 67 -7.72 -1.20 6.37
C LYS A 67 -8.00 -2.61 5.82
N SER A 68 -7.78 -3.65 6.64
CA SER A 68 -7.92 -5.07 6.23
C SER A 68 -9.21 -5.35 5.47
N ALA A 69 -10.36 -4.88 5.97
CA ALA A 69 -11.65 -5.07 5.28
C ALA A 69 -11.69 -4.46 3.87
N SER A 70 -11.03 -3.32 3.66
CA SER A 70 -10.88 -2.72 2.33
C SER A 70 -9.94 -3.52 1.44
N GLN A 71 -8.82 -4.01 1.98
CA GLN A 71 -7.90 -4.88 1.23
C GLN A 71 -8.59 -6.18 0.80
N GLU A 72 -9.34 -6.83 1.72
CA GLU A 72 -10.13 -8.03 1.44
C GLU A 72 -11.15 -7.79 0.34
N ARG A 73 -11.85 -6.65 0.38
CA ARG A 73 -12.76 -6.24 -0.69
C ARG A 73 -12.02 -6.06 -2.02
N MET A 74 -10.87 -5.38 -2.02
CA MET A 74 -10.06 -5.16 -3.23
C MET A 74 -9.64 -6.48 -3.87
N VAL A 75 -9.11 -7.40 -3.07
CA VAL A 75 -8.69 -8.72 -3.52
C VAL A 75 -9.89 -9.55 -4.01
N GLY A 76 -11.02 -9.49 -3.32
CA GLY A 76 -12.24 -10.20 -3.71
C GLY A 76 -12.85 -9.74 -5.05
N MET A 77 -12.51 -8.54 -5.53
CA MET A 77 -12.92 -8.06 -6.86
C MET A 77 -12.10 -8.66 -8.01
N VAL A 78 -11.01 -9.37 -7.72
CA VAL A 78 -10.07 -9.88 -8.72
C VAL A 78 -9.96 -11.40 -8.64
N LYS A 79 -10.48 -12.10 -9.66
CA LYS A 79 -10.68 -13.56 -9.59
C LYS A 79 -9.40 -14.38 -9.46
N SER A 80 -8.29 -13.90 -10.04
CA SER A 80 -7.01 -14.62 -10.14
C SER A 80 -5.94 -14.09 -9.18
N MET A 81 -6.31 -13.21 -8.24
CA MET A 81 -5.37 -12.57 -7.34
C MET A 81 -4.75 -13.57 -6.37
N ARG A 82 -3.43 -13.72 -6.42
CA ARG A 82 -2.67 -14.46 -5.40
C ARG A 82 -2.41 -13.55 -4.20
N ILE A 83 -2.42 -14.09 -2.99
CA ILE A 83 -2.37 -13.27 -1.77
C ILE A 83 -1.17 -13.70 -0.93
N GLU A 84 -0.39 -12.73 -0.51
CA GLU A 84 0.59 -12.86 0.58
C GLU A 84 0.19 -11.94 1.72
N LYS A 85 0.62 -12.25 2.94
CA LYS A 85 0.26 -11.46 4.12
C LYS A 85 1.49 -11.14 4.98
N LEU A 86 1.53 -9.94 5.54
CA LEU A 86 2.50 -9.54 6.55
C LEU A 86 1.82 -8.82 7.73
N PRO A 87 2.25 -9.06 8.97
CA PRO A 87 1.71 -8.40 10.16
C PRO A 87 2.31 -6.99 10.37
N THR A 88 2.33 -6.18 9.30
CA THR A 88 2.92 -4.83 9.21
C THR A 88 1.85 -3.78 8.92
N GLY A 89 2.22 -2.52 9.12
CA GLY A 89 1.51 -1.34 8.61
C GLY A 89 1.70 -1.15 7.11
N HIS A 90 1.39 0.06 6.63
CA HIS A 90 1.35 0.37 5.19
C HIS A 90 2.70 0.26 4.48
N SER A 91 3.81 0.41 5.20
CA SER A 91 5.17 0.50 4.63
C SER A 91 6.05 -0.69 5.05
N PRO A 92 5.74 -1.94 4.62
CA PRO A 92 6.47 -3.14 5.04
C PRO A 92 7.95 -3.09 4.65
N MET A 93 8.30 -2.42 3.55
CA MET A 93 9.68 -2.23 3.11
C MET A 93 10.53 -1.38 4.08
N LEU A 94 9.88 -0.65 4.99
CA LEU A 94 10.54 0.13 6.04
C LEU A 94 10.46 -0.56 7.40
N SER A 95 9.31 -1.12 7.76
CA SER A 95 9.08 -1.68 9.10
C SER A 95 9.62 -3.10 9.26
N ASN A 96 9.60 -3.90 8.19
CA ASN A 96 10.12 -5.26 8.19
C ASN A 96 10.69 -5.65 6.82
N PRO A 97 11.82 -5.03 6.41
CA PRO A 97 12.41 -5.24 5.09
C PRO A 97 12.75 -6.70 4.82
N ASP A 98 13.22 -7.46 5.81
CA ASP A 98 13.56 -8.87 5.64
C ASP A 98 12.35 -9.74 5.28
N ALA A 99 11.22 -9.53 5.95
CA ALA A 99 9.99 -10.26 5.64
C ALA A 99 9.42 -9.82 4.29
N PHE A 100 9.49 -8.53 3.97
CA PHE A 100 9.09 -7.99 2.67
C PHE A 100 9.90 -8.61 1.52
N VAL A 101 11.24 -8.66 1.64
CA VAL A 101 12.12 -9.26 0.63
C VAL A 101 11.85 -10.74 0.46
N LYS A 102 11.62 -11.50 1.54
CA LYS A 102 11.24 -12.92 1.44
C LYS A 102 9.97 -13.15 0.62
N ILE A 103 8.98 -12.25 0.74
CA ILE A 103 7.78 -12.30 -0.11
C ILE A 103 8.14 -12.01 -1.56
N LEU A 104 8.98 -11.01 -1.83
CA LEU A 104 9.42 -10.71 -3.19
C LEU A 104 10.16 -11.89 -3.85
N ASP A 105 11.08 -12.53 -3.13
CA ASP A 105 11.83 -13.69 -3.64
C ASP A 105 10.89 -14.87 -3.95
N LYS A 106 9.92 -15.11 -3.06
CA LYS A 106 8.87 -16.12 -3.28
C LYS A 106 8.07 -15.81 -4.54
N VAL A 107 7.61 -14.58 -4.70
CA VAL A 107 6.77 -14.17 -5.84
C VAL A 107 7.56 -14.19 -7.15
N ALA A 108 8.82 -13.76 -7.14
CA ALA A 108 9.68 -13.70 -8.33
C ALA A 108 10.03 -15.08 -8.89
N THR A 109 9.94 -16.14 -8.08
CA THR A 109 10.28 -17.51 -8.45
C THR A 109 9.06 -18.41 -8.68
N SER A 110 7.85 -17.85 -8.63
CA SER A 110 6.56 -18.57 -8.72
C SER A 110 5.94 -18.61 -10.13
#